data_AF-X0VQV3-F1
#
_entry.id   AF-X0VQV3-F1
#
_cell.length_a   1.000
_cell.length_b   1.000
_cell.length_c   1.000
_cell.angle_alpha   90.00
_cell.angle_beta   90.00
_cell.angle_gamma   90.00
#
_symmetry.space_group_name_H-M   'P 1'
#
loop_
_entity.id
_entity.type
_entity.pdbx_description
1 polymer ?
#
loop_
_entity_poly.entity_id
_entity_poly.type
_entity_poly.pdbx_seq_one_letter_code
_entity_poly.pdbx_strand_id
1 'polypeptide(L)'
;YDVSKALTVLVEKGFNGEEVERVLEMVATTEKAEWEADRKQYELSKALFTLEDEMKAMDIFLWFRVFGVLGELANHAEKAADRVRRMLAK
;
A
#
# COMPACT_ATOMS: atom_id res chain seq x y z
N TYR A 1 4.66 5.18 -8.46
CA TYR A 1 5.38 5.92 -9.52
C TYR A 1 6.75 6.39 -9.02
N ASP A 2 6.85 6.91 -7.79
CA ASP A 2 8.13 7.39 -7.25
C ASP A 2 9.16 6.31 -6.91
N VAL A 3 8.77 5.20 -6.26
CA VAL A 3 9.72 4.12 -5.90
C VAL A 3 10.39 3.52 -7.15
N SER A 4 9.64 3.38 -8.25
CA SER A 4 10.18 2.88 -9.52
C SER A 4 11.18 3.85 -10.15
N LYS A 5 10.94 5.17 -10.07
CA LYS A 5 11.89 6.17 -10.55
C LYS A 5 13.14 6.20 -9.69
N ALA A 6 12.97 6.08 -8.37
CA ALA A 6 14.09 6.05 -7.45
C ALA A 6 15.01 4.85 -7.72
N LEU A 7 14.45 3.69 -8.11
CA LEU A 7 15.23 2.53 -8.55
C LEU A 7 16.07 2.82 -9.81
N THR A 8 15.53 3.54 -10.79
CA THR A 8 16.31 3.95 -11.98
C THR A 8 17.48 4.85 -11.60
N VAL A 9 17.25 5.82 -10.71
CA VAL A 9 18.29 6.72 -10.19
C VAL A 9 19.39 5.94 -9.44
N LEU A 10 19.02 4.92 -8.66
CA LEU A 10 19.96 4.05 -7.96
C LEU A 10 20.87 3.28 -8.92
N VAL A 11 20.30 2.74 -10.02
CA VAL A 11 21.07 2.04 -11.05
C VAL A 11 22.03 2.99 -11.76
N GLU A 12 21.59 4.21 -12.10
CA GLU A 12 22.41 5.24 -12.75
C GLU A 12 23.55 5.72 -11.85
N LYS A 13 23.34 5.78 -10.53
CA LYS A 13 24.32 6.25 -9.55
C LYS A 13 25.15 5.13 -8.90
N GLY A 14 25.01 3.89 -9.36
CA GLY A 14 25.82 2.77 -8.88
C GLY A 14 25.59 2.40 -7.41
N PHE A 15 24.37 2.59 -6.90
CA PHE A 15 23.99 2.25 -5.52
C PHE A 15 24.81 2.99 -4.44
N ASN A 16 24.99 4.29 -4.59
CA ASN A 16 25.59 5.12 -3.54
C ASN A 16 24.70 5.18 -2.28
N GLY A 17 25.32 5.18 -1.10
CA GLY A 17 24.65 4.97 0.19
C GLY A 17 23.51 5.94 0.50
N GLU A 18 23.64 7.22 0.14
CA GLU A 18 22.61 8.26 0.39
C GLU A 18 21.30 7.99 -0.37
N GLU A 19 21.38 7.55 -1.63
CA GLU A 19 20.18 7.24 -2.42
C GLU A 19 19.54 5.91 -1.97
N VAL A 20 20.36 4.96 -1.49
CA VAL A 20 19.87 3.71 -0.90
C VAL A 20 19.04 3.99 0.34
N GLU A 21 19.55 4.85 1.23
CA GLU A 21 18.86 5.27 2.46
C GLU A 21 17.51 5.93 2.13
N ARG A 22 17.50 6.86 1.16
CA ARG A 22 16.27 7.51 0.70
C ARG A 22 15.24 6.51 0.16
N VAL A 23 15.65 5.49 -0.60
CA VAL A 23 14.71 4.47 -1.09
C VAL A 23 14.19 3.59 0.04
N LEU A 24 15.02 3.27 1.03
CA LEU A 24 14.57 2.54 2.22
C LEU A 24 13.53 3.35 3.03
N GLU A 25 13.68 4.67 3.14
CA GLU A 25 12.66 5.55 3.74
C GLU A 25 11.33 5.53 2.97
N MET A 26 11.40 5.53 1.63
CA MET A 26 10.19 5.42 0.79
C MET A 26 9.48 4.08 0.97
N VAL A 27 10.23 2.98 1.14
CA VAL A 27 9.66 1.67 1.47
C VAL A 27 8.99 1.72 2.84
N ALA A 28 9.65 2.26 3.88
CA ALA A 28 9.06 2.39 5.21
C ALA A 28 7.78 3.25 5.22
N THR A 29 7.74 4.30 4.39
CA THR A 29 6.54 5.13 4.20
C THR A 29 5.40 4.33 3.57
N THR A 30 5.72 3.42 2.64
CA THR A 30 4.72 2.54 1.99
C THR A 30 4.13 1.55 2.99
N GLU A 31 4.96 0.93 3.84
CA GLU A 31 4.51 0.01 4.91
C GLU A 31 3.60 0.72 5.92
N LYS A 32 3.93 1.96 6.28
CA LYS A 32 3.05 2.77 7.14
C LYS A 32 1.71 3.06 6.48
N ALA A 33 1.72 3.41 5.19
CA ALA A 33 0.50 3.71 4.45
C ALA A 33 -0.42 2.47 4.30
N GLU A 34 0.17 1.29 4.10
CA GLU A 34 -0.55 0.01 4.09
C GLU A 34 -1.24 -0.24 5.44
N TRP A 35 -0.51 -0.13 6.54
CA TRP A 35 -1.08 -0.30 7.88
C TRP A 35 -2.24 0.67 8.17
N GLU A 36 -2.10 1.93 7.76
CA GLU A 36 -3.17 2.92 7.88
C GLU A 36 -4.38 2.59 6.99
N ALA A 37 -4.16 2.04 5.79
CA ALA A 37 -5.21 1.62 4.89
C ALA A 37 -6.00 0.43 5.46
N ASP A 38 -5.32 -0.59 5.98
CA ASP A 38 -5.94 -1.75 6.62
C ASP A 38 -6.78 -1.34 7.84
N ARG A 39 -6.25 -0.44 8.68
CA ARG A 39 -6.98 0.07 9.83
C ARG A 39 -8.27 0.79 9.41
N LYS A 40 -8.19 1.65 8.39
CA LYS A 40 -9.37 2.37 7.85
C LYS A 40 -10.38 1.39 7.24
N GLN A 41 -9.92 0.38 6.52
CA GLN A 41 -10.80 -0.65 5.96
C GLN A 41 -11.54 -1.41 7.07
N TYR A 42 -10.87 -1.73 8.16
CA TYR A 42 -11.49 -2.35 9.33
C TYR A 42 -12.56 -1.45 9.98
N GLU A 43 -12.24 -0.17 10.19
CA GLU A 43 -13.18 0.83 10.75
C GLU A 43 -14.40 1.03 9.84
N LEU A 44 -14.19 1.14 8.53
CA LEU A 44 -15.26 1.25 7.54
C LEU A 44 -16.13 -0.01 7.48
N SER A 45 -15.52 -1.18 7.56
CA SER A 45 -16.26 -2.45 7.59
C SER A 45 -17.16 -2.53 8.82
N LYS A 46 -16.66 -2.12 10.00
CA LYS A 46 -17.47 -2.01 11.21
C LYS A 46 -18.63 -1.04 11.06
N ALA A 47 -18.37 0.15 10.53
CA ALA A 47 -19.42 1.14 10.30
C ALA A 47 -20.49 0.62 9.32
N LEU A 48 -20.08 -0.09 8.27
CA LEU A 48 -21.01 -0.67 7.31
C LEU A 48 -21.90 -1.76 7.94
N PHE A 49 -21.34 -2.59 8.83
CA PHE A 49 -22.12 -3.58 9.58
C PHE A 49 -23.17 -2.93 10.49
N THR A 50 -22.86 -1.78 11.10
CA THR A 50 -23.86 -1.07 11.94
C THR A 50 -25.04 -0.51 11.15
N LEU A 51 -24.93 -0.44 9.81
CA LEU A 51 -25.96 0.06 8.91
C LEU A 51 -26.72 -1.07 8.19
N GLU A 52 -26.58 -2.33 8.64
CA GLU A 52 -27.12 -3.48 7.91
C GLU A 52 -28.64 -3.46 7.73
N ASP A 53 -29.37 -2.93 8.72
CA ASP A 53 -30.83 -2.78 8.68
C ASP A 53 -31.29 -1.53 7.90
N GLU A 54 -30.37 -0.60 7.64
CA GLU A 54 -30.65 0.69 6.98
C GLU A 54 -30.27 0.70 5.49
N MET A 55 -29.49 -0.30 5.05
CA MET A 55 -28.99 -0.42 3.68
C MET A 55 -29.51 -1.69 3.00
N LYS A 56 -29.68 -1.63 1.67
CA LYS A 56 -29.97 -2.86 0.92
C LYS A 56 -28.72 -3.74 0.93
N ALA A 57 -28.93 -5.06 1.05
CA ALA A 57 -27.83 -6.03 1.00
C ALA A 57 -26.90 -5.81 -0.20
N MET A 58 -27.44 -5.49 -1.38
CA MET A 58 -26.63 -5.22 -2.56
C MET A 58 -25.68 -4.02 -2.39
N ASP A 59 -26.12 -2.96 -1.72
CA ASP A 59 -25.30 -1.76 -1.49
C ASP A 59 -24.14 -2.08 -0.53
N ILE A 60 -24.40 -2.90 0.49
CA ILE A 60 -23.37 -3.41 1.41
C ILE A 60 -22.34 -4.27 0.65
N PHE A 61 -22.79 -5.17 -0.22
CA PHE A 61 -21.90 -5.98 -1.06
C PHE A 61 -21.04 -5.12 -2.00
N LEU A 62 -21.59 -4.05 -2.57
CA LEU A 62 -20.85 -3.11 -3.41
C LEU A 62 -19.74 -2.41 -2.63
N TRP A 63 -20.00 -1.98 -1.39
CA TRP A 63 -18.96 -1.39 -0.53
C TRP A 63 -17.86 -2.37 -0.16
N PHE A 64 -18.18 -3.61 0.19
CA PHE A 64 -17.16 -4.65 0.42
C PHE A 64 -16.33 -4.91 -0.83
N ARG A 65 -16.92 -4.85 -2.03
CA ARG A 65 -16.17 -4.96 -3.29
C ARG A 65 -15.21 -3.79 -3.48
N VAL A 66 -15.64 -2.56 -3.19
CA VAL A 66 -14.78 -1.37 -3.24
C VAL A 66 -13.61 -1.50 -2.26
N PHE A 67 -13.86 -1.92 -1.03
CA PHE A 67 -12.79 -2.16 -0.04
C PHE A 67 -11.80 -3.21 -0.53
N GLY A 68 -12.28 -4.29 -1.13
CA GLY A 68 -11.43 -5.32 -1.72
C GLY A 68 -10.49 -4.79 -2.80
N VAL A 69 -11.00 -3.99 -3.74
CA VAL A 69 -10.17 -3.38 -4.82
C VAL A 69 -9.12 -2.42 -4.23
N LEU A 70 -9.48 -1.65 -3.21
CA LEU A 70 -8.52 -0.76 -2.54
C LEU A 70 -7.42 -1.54 -1.81
N GLY A 71 -7.78 -2.63 -1.13
CA GLY A 71 -6.81 -3.53 -0.49
C GLY A 71 -5.88 -4.21 -1.49
N GLU A 72 -6.40 -4.66 -2.63
CA GLU A 72 -5.57 -5.22 -3.72
C GLU A 72 -4.55 -4.19 -4.25
N LEU A 73 -4.97 -2.94 -4.42
CA LEU A 73 -4.08 -1.85 -4.84
C LEU A 73 -2.97 -1.59 -3.82
N ALA A 74 -3.30 -1.55 -2.53
CA ALA A 74 -2.32 -1.35 -1.45
C ALA A 74 -1.28 -2.50 -1.43
N ASN A 75 -1.74 -3.75 -1.50
CA ASN A 75 -0.89 -4.94 -1.56
C ASN A 75 0.04 -4.94 -2.79
N HIS A 76 -0.42 -4.44 -3.94
CA HIS A 76 0.45 -4.28 -5.11
C HIS A 76 1.56 -3.25 -4.87
N ALA A 77 1.27 -2.15 -4.17
CA ALA A 77 2.26 -1.14 -3.83
C ALA A 77 3.30 -1.68 -2.83
N GLU A 78 2.84 -2.38 -1.78
CA GLU A 78 3.70 -3.04 -0.79
C GLU A 78 4.65 -4.05 -1.45
N LYS A 79 4.13 -4.98 -2.26
CA LYS A 79 4.94 -5.97 -2.99
C LYS A 79 5.99 -5.33 -3.89
N ALA A 80 5.68 -4.20 -4.52
CA ALA A 80 6.64 -3.46 -5.33
C ALA A 80 7.75 -2.87 -4.45
N ALA A 81 7.40 -2.27 -3.31
CA ALA A 81 8.36 -1.71 -2.35
C ALA A 81 9.26 -2.81 -1.73
N ASP A 82 8.69 -3.95 -1.34
CA ASP A 82 9.41 -5.09 -0.78
C ASP A 82 10.38 -5.73 -1.80
N ARG A 83 10.01 -5.80 -3.08
CA ARG A 83 10.95 -6.20 -4.15
C ARG A 83 12.15 -5.25 -4.24
N VAL A 84 11.93 -3.95 -4.15
CA VAL A 84 13.01 -2.95 -4.17
C VAL A 84 13.91 -3.09 -2.95
N ARG A 85 13.33 -3.22 -1.73
CA ARG A 85 14.10 -3.49 -0.50
C ARG A 85 15.00 -4.72 -0.65
N ARG A 86 14.47 -5.83 -1.17
CA ARG A 86 15.25 -7.06 -1.40
C ARG A 86 16.37 -6.90 -2.42
N MET A 87 16.22 -6.03 -3.42
CA MET A 87 17.28 -5.73 -4.39
C MET A 87 18.42 -4.94 -3.74
N LEU A 88 18.11 -4.05 -2.79
CA LEU A 88 19.08 -3.21 -2.08
C LEU A 88 19.80 -3.94 -0.93
N ALA A 89 19.18 -4.98 -0.36
CA ALA A 89 19.78 -5.79 0.70
C ALA A 89 20.80 -6.83 0.19
N LYS A 90 21.06 -6.85 -1.12
CA LYS A 90 22.06 -7.72 -1.78
C LYS A 90 23.21 -6.87 -2.30
#